data_AF-A0ABD0RTL0-F1
#
_entry.id   AF-A0ABD0RTL0-F1
#
_cell.length_a   1.000
_cell.length_b   1.000
_cell.length_c   1.000
_cell.angle_alpha   90.00
_cell.angle_beta   90.00
_cell.angle_gamma   90.00
#
_symmetry.space_group_name_H-M   'P 1'
#
loop_
_entity.id
_entity.type
_entity.pdbx_description
1 polymer ?
#
loop_
_entity_poly.entity_id
_entity_poly.type
_entity_poly.pdbx_seq_one_letter_code
_entity_poly.pdbx_strand_id
1 'polypeptide(L)'
;MELGYHNLTFLTTPYGSAGAIAGAAACAGIDDTDGCIHSDGFKIIKATVVVILEHLINKKLKELCMGCEVDHPSQLRHSCLFEPNAYFFDAYFEELSRNLIKPELKHIIARALNPFGLRVNPQRIQGSVDAILCELRDEVYIVEKLRQVREKLVDVNSEQIVYDAVDSWKGGPQTA
;
A
#
# COMPACT_ATOMS: atom_id res chain seq x y z
N MET A 1 38.95 -62.59 -29.19
CA MET A 1 37.55 -62.25 -28.84
C MET A 1 37.20 -61.05 -29.70
N GLU A 2 36.77 -61.32 -30.95
CA GLU A 2 35.35 -61.39 -31.36
C GLU A 2 34.67 -60.01 -31.20
N LEU A 3 34.58 -59.22 -32.29
CA LEU A 3 33.51 -59.20 -33.30
C LEU A 3 32.17 -58.67 -32.75
N GLY A 4 31.60 -57.66 -33.43
CA GLY A 4 30.17 -57.36 -33.27
C GLY A 4 29.73 -55.96 -33.67
N TYR A 5 29.56 -55.73 -34.97
CA TYR A 5 28.73 -54.66 -35.54
C TYR A 5 27.23 -55.01 -35.47
N HIS A 6 26.38 -53.99 -35.69
CA HIS A 6 24.97 -54.03 -36.14
C HIS A 6 23.93 -54.38 -35.04
N ASN A 7 22.67 -53.90 -34.99
CA ASN A 7 21.72 -53.38 -35.98
C ASN A 7 20.56 -52.67 -35.21
N LEU A 8 20.09 -51.49 -35.64
CA LEU A 8 18.88 -51.23 -36.46
C LEU A 8 17.51 -51.41 -35.77
N THR A 9 16.81 -50.26 -35.67
CA THR A 9 15.37 -49.98 -35.96
C THR A 9 14.25 -50.90 -35.46
N PHE A 10 13.24 -50.26 -34.85
CA PHE A 10 11.81 -50.40 -35.19
C PHE A 10 11.12 -49.10 -34.72
N LEU A 11 10.63 -48.19 -35.59
CA LEU A 11 9.33 -48.18 -36.29
C LEU A 11 8.16 -48.44 -35.31
N THR A 12 7.01 -47.75 -35.27
CA THR A 12 6.37 -46.69 -36.07
C THR A 12 4.98 -46.42 -35.45
N THR A 13 4.54 -45.15 -35.47
CA THR A 13 3.15 -44.67 -35.73
C THR A 13 2.04 -44.93 -34.67
N PRO A 14 0.84 -44.28 -34.74
CA PRO A 14 0.35 -43.31 -35.74
C PRO A 14 -0.43 -42.08 -35.21
N TYR A 15 -0.57 -41.09 -36.12
CA TYR A 15 -1.73 -40.22 -36.40
C TYR A 15 -2.38 -39.34 -35.32
N GLY A 16 -2.40 -38.04 -35.63
CA GLY A 16 -3.23 -37.02 -34.99
C GLY A 16 -2.99 -35.66 -35.62
N SER A 17 -3.39 -35.53 -36.88
CA SER A 17 -3.24 -34.38 -37.79
C SER A 17 -3.99 -33.10 -37.37
N ALA A 18 -3.40 -31.97 -37.77
CA ALA A 18 -4.02 -30.84 -38.47
C ALA A 18 -4.01 -29.48 -37.74
N GLY A 19 -3.54 -28.47 -38.47
CA GLY A 19 -3.95 -27.08 -38.26
C GLY A 19 -2.82 -26.08 -38.09
N ALA A 20 -2.05 -25.83 -39.15
CA ALA A 20 -1.29 -24.59 -39.29
C ALA A 20 -2.26 -23.42 -39.51
N ILE A 21 -2.11 -22.33 -38.76
CA ILE A 21 -2.35 -20.97 -39.25
C ILE A 21 -1.39 -20.01 -38.56
N ALA A 22 -0.67 -19.27 -39.41
CA ALA A 22 0.06 -18.07 -39.04
C ALA A 22 -0.88 -17.07 -38.35
N GLY A 23 -0.38 -16.46 -37.29
CA GLY A 23 -1.06 -15.40 -36.57
C GLY A 23 -0.07 -14.73 -35.65
N ALA A 24 0.66 -13.77 -36.19
CA ALA A 24 1.38 -12.79 -35.39
C ALA A 24 0.36 -12.13 -34.44
N ALA A 25 0.41 -12.50 -33.17
CA ALA A 25 -0.27 -11.82 -32.09
C ALA A 25 0.80 -11.26 -31.15
N ALA A 26 1.39 -10.16 -31.61
CA ALA A 26 2.02 -9.20 -30.72
C ALA A 26 0.92 -8.59 -29.84
N CYS A 27 0.81 -9.07 -28.61
CA CYS A 27 0.12 -8.41 -27.49
C CYS A 27 0.35 -9.31 -26.26
N ALA A 28 0.87 -8.87 -25.13
CA ALA A 28 0.99 -7.53 -24.61
C ALA A 28 2.46 -7.18 -24.44
N GLY A 29 2.79 -5.91 -24.70
CA GLY A 29 4.04 -5.34 -24.21
C GLY A 29 4.17 -5.70 -22.74
N ILE A 30 5.30 -6.30 -22.40
CA ILE A 30 5.86 -6.14 -21.08
C ILE A 30 6.02 -4.63 -20.98
N ASP A 31 5.07 -3.99 -20.29
CA ASP A 31 5.20 -2.61 -19.88
C ASP A 31 6.28 -2.59 -18.82
N ASP A 32 7.52 -2.72 -19.28
CA ASP A 32 8.70 -2.23 -18.60
C ASP A 32 8.60 -0.70 -18.63
N THR A 33 7.60 -0.14 -17.94
CA THR A 33 7.60 1.28 -17.58
C THR A 33 8.70 1.48 -16.54
N ASP A 34 9.89 1.64 -17.11
CA ASP A 34 10.92 2.58 -16.73
C ASP A 34 10.72 3.20 -15.33
N GLY A 35 11.45 2.64 -14.37
CA GLY A 35 12.33 3.43 -13.51
C GLY A 35 11.73 4.20 -12.33
N CYS A 36 10.60 4.90 -12.46
CA CYS A 36 10.14 5.83 -11.43
C CYS A 36 8.64 5.74 -11.18
N ILE A 37 8.24 5.86 -9.91
CA ILE A 37 6.85 6.17 -9.57
C ILE A 37 6.61 7.58 -10.11
N HIS A 38 5.62 7.76 -11.00
CA HIS A 38 5.19 9.08 -11.43
C HIS A 38 4.97 9.98 -10.20
N SER A 39 5.41 11.25 -10.27
CA SER A 39 5.31 12.19 -9.15
C SER A 39 3.91 12.17 -8.50
N ASP A 40 2.86 12.10 -9.33
CA ASP A 40 1.48 12.05 -8.86
C ASP A 40 1.10 10.73 -8.18
N GLY A 41 1.64 9.60 -8.64
CA GLY A 41 1.48 8.32 -7.97
C GLY A 41 2.13 8.32 -6.59
N PHE A 42 3.32 8.92 -6.44
CA PHE A 42 3.98 9.05 -5.14
C PHE A 42 3.21 9.99 -4.21
N LYS A 43 2.66 11.10 -4.72
CA LYS A 43 1.77 12.00 -3.94
C LYS A 43 0.56 11.25 -3.40
N ILE A 44 -0.12 10.45 -4.23
CA ILE A 44 -1.29 9.66 -3.81
C ILE A 44 -0.91 8.60 -2.78
N ILE A 45 0.21 7.89 -2.99
CA ILE A 45 0.73 6.92 -2.02
C ILE A 45 0.98 7.62 -0.67
N LYS A 46 1.70 8.75 -0.70
CA LYS A 46 2.06 9.51 0.50
C LYS A 46 0.83 10.07 1.21
N ALA A 47 -0.13 10.61 0.47
CA ALA A 47 -1.41 11.08 1.02
C ALA A 47 -2.20 9.94 1.69
N THR A 48 -2.29 8.78 1.02
CA THR A 48 -2.99 7.60 1.56
C THR A 48 -2.34 7.12 2.85
N VAL A 49 -1.00 7.01 2.89
CA VAL A 49 -0.24 6.62 4.08
C VAL A 49 -0.49 7.61 5.22
N VAL A 50 -0.43 8.92 4.94
CA VAL A 50 -0.66 9.97 5.93
C VAL A 50 -2.06 9.87 6.54
N VAL A 51 -3.11 9.74 5.72
CA VAL A 51 -4.50 9.65 6.21
C VAL A 51 -4.71 8.40 7.08
N ILE A 52 -4.15 7.26 6.68
CA ILE A 52 -4.24 6.04 7.50
C ILE A 52 -3.47 6.22 8.80
N LEU A 53 -2.29 6.83 8.76
CA LEU A 53 -1.47 7.04 9.94
C LEU A 53 -2.13 7.99 10.95
N GLU A 54 -2.79 9.05 10.49
CA GLU A 54 -3.61 9.91 11.35
C GLU A 54 -4.71 9.12 12.06
N HIS A 55 -5.39 8.22 11.34
CA HIS A 55 -6.40 7.37 11.94
C HIS A 55 -5.81 6.42 13.00
N LEU A 56 -4.65 5.81 12.73
CA LEU A 56 -3.97 4.93 13.67
C LEU A 56 -3.47 5.68 14.92
N ILE A 57 -2.91 6.88 14.75
CA ILE A 57 -2.48 7.73 15.87
C ILE A 57 -3.69 8.11 16.73
N ASN A 58 -4.78 8.57 16.12
CA ASN A 58 -6.00 8.92 16.84
C ASN A 58 -6.60 7.72 17.59
N LYS A 59 -6.59 6.54 16.97
CA LYS A 59 -7.00 5.29 17.63
C LYS A 59 -6.11 4.98 18.83
N LYS A 60 -4.78 5.08 18.68
CA LYS A 60 -3.83 4.82 19.75
C LYS A 60 -3.98 5.80 20.91
N LEU A 61 -4.20 7.08 20.62
CA LEU A 61 -4.45 8.10 21.64
C LEU A 61 -5.70 7.78 22.48
N LYS A 62 -6.78 7.32 21.83
CA LYS A 62 -7.98 6.84 22.53
C LYS A 62 -7.68 5.62 23.40
N GLU A 63 -6.94 4.64 22.90
CA GLU A 63 -6.56 3.44 23.68
C GLU A 63 -5.74 3.79 24.93
N LEU A 64 -4.80 4.73 24.83
CA LEU A 64 -3.97 5.17 25.97
C LEU A 64 -4.79 5.84 27.09
N CYS A 65 -5.99 6.36 26.78
CA CYS A 65 -6.91 6.96 27.75
C CYS A 65 -8.11 6.07 28.08
N MET A 66 -8.03 4.75 27.90
CA MET A 66 -9.20 3.85 28.10
C MET A 66 -10.45 4.30 27.33
N GLY A 67 -10.28 4.92 26.15
CA GLY A 67 -11.38 5.34 25.28
C GLY A 67 -12.06 6.65 25.68
N CYS A 68 -11.34 7.59 26.30
CA CYS A 68 -11.88 8.93 26.58
C CYS A 68 -12.59 9.54 25.35
N GLU A 69 -13.81 10.04 25.55
CA GLU A 69 -14.56 10.89 24.63
C GLU A 69 -14.81 12.22 25.32
N VAL A 70 -14.96 13.33 24.59
CA VAL A 70 -15.27 14.63 25.20
C VAL A 70 -16.76 14.67 25.53
N ASP A 71 -17.14 14.14 26.69
CA ASP A 71 -18.51 14.16 27.22
C ASP A 71 -18.64 14.99 28.51
N HIS A 72 -17.52 15.39 29.11
CA HIS A 72 -17.46 16.15 30.35
C HIS A 72 -16.29 17.16 30.40
N PRO A 73 -16.46 18.39 30.95
CA PRO A 73 -15.41 19.41 31.00
C PRO A 73 -14.12 19.01 31.73
N SER A 74 -14.17 18.03 32.64
CA SER A 74 -12.96 17.52 33.32
C SER A 74 -11.99 16.82 32.37
N GLN A 75 -12.49 16.29 31.24
CA GLN A 75 -11.68 15.62 30.23
C GLN A 75 -10.90 16.60 29.36
N LEU A 76 -11.21 17.91 29.39
CA LEU A 76 -10.41 18.93 28.72
C LEU A 76 -8.96 19.00 29.21
N ARG A 77 -8.66 18.34 30.34
CA ARG A 77 -7.31 18.20 30.89
C ARG A 77 -6.54 16.99 30.36
N HIS A 78 -7.19 16.11 29.59
CA HIS A 78 -6.58 14.88 29.10
C HIS A 78 -5.88 15.17 27.76
N SER A 79 -4.54 15.23 27.75
CA SER A 79 -3.75 15.56 26.55
C SER A 79 -4.01 14.61 25.38
N CYS A 80 -4.32 13.35 25.66
CA CYS A 80 -4.70 12.32 24.69
C CYS A 80 -5.96 12.63 23.87
N LEU A 81 -6.79 13.62 24.26
CA LEU A 81 -7.97 14.04 23.50
C LEU A 81 -7.67 15.15 22.49
N PHE A 82 -6.49 15.75 22.55
CA PHE A 82 -6.16 16.93 21.76
C PHE A 82 -4.97 16.68 20.86
N GLU A 83 -3.81 16.33 21.42
CA GLU A 83 -2.58 16.19 20.64
C GLU A 83 -1.65 15.12 21.24
N PRO A 84 -0.96 14.34 20.39
CA PRO A 84 0.10 13.47 20.85
C PRO A 84 1.29 14.27 21.39
N ASN A 85 1.98 13.70 22.37
CA ASN A 85 3.21 14.27 22.92
C ASN A 85 4.32 14.37 21.86
N ALA A 86 5.37 15.15 22.16
CA ALA A 86 6.57 15.15 21.34
C ALA A 86 7.16 13.72 21.19
N TYR A 87 7.67 13.40 20.01
CA TYR A 87 8.25 12.10 19.64
C TYR A 87 7.28 10.92 19.80
N PHE A 88 5.96 11.17 19.82
CA PHE A 88 4.95 10.11 19.94
C PHE A 88 5.09 9.05 18.85
N PHE A 89 5.37 9.47 17.62
CA PHE A 89 5.48 8.53 16.51
C PHE A 89 6.68 7.60 16.65
N ASP A 90 7.84 8.11 17.08
CA ASP A 90 9.01 7.27 17.37
C ASP A 90 8.73 6.31 18.54
N ALA A 91 8.12 6.81 19.63
CA ALA A 91 7.79 6.00 20.81
C ALA A 91 6.86 4.81 20.51
N TYR A 92 5.94 4.95 19.54
CA TYR A 92 5.00 3.90 19.13
C TYR A 92 5.25 3.40 17.70
N PHE A 93 6.45 3.65 17.15
CA PHE A 93 6.74 3.43 15.73
C PHE A 93 6.49 2.00 15.28
N GLU A 94 7.00 1.02 16.05
CA GLU A 94 6.86 -0.40 15.75
C GLU A 94 5.40 -0.86 15.70
N GLU A 95 4.58 -0.35 16.62
CA GLU A 95 3.18 -0.72 16.71
C GLU A 95 2.35 -0.07 15.59
N LEU A 96 2.56 1.24 15.36
CA LEU A 96 1.88 1.98 14.32
C LEU A 96 2.26 1.47 12.92
N SER A 97 3.56 1.22 12.68
CA SER A 97 4.06 0.68 11.41
C SER A 97 3.51 -0.73 11.13
N ARG A 98 3.45 -1.59 12.14
CA ARG A 98 2.85 -2.94 11.98
C ARG A 98 1.36 -2.87 11.65
N ASN A 99 0.63 -1.95 12.27
CA ASN A 99 -0.78 -1.74 11.98
C ASN A 99 -1.02 -1.15 10.60
N LEU A 100 -0.09 -0.32 10.10
CA LEU A 100 -0.14 0.27 8.77
C LEU A 100 0.20 -0.76 7.68
N ILE A 101 1.30 -1.52 7.81
CA ILE A 101 1.85 -2.41 6.76
C ILE A 101 1.03 -3.71 6.59
N LYS A 102 -0.22 -3.75 7.05
CA LYS A 102 -1.11 -4.89 6.83
C LYS A 102 -1.27 -5.14 5.32
N PRO A 103 -1.48 -6.41 4.88
CA PRO A 103 -1.59 -6.75 3.46
C PRO A 103 -2.62 -5.89 2.70
N GLU A 104 -3.67 -5.46 3.40
CA GLU A 104 -4.74 -4.58 2.93
C GLU A 104 -4.23 -3.22 2.42
N LEU A 105 -3.16 -2.67 3.00
CA LEU A 105 -2.62 -1.36 2.64
C LEU A 105 -2.29 -1.27 1.15
N LYS A 106 -1.66 -2.31 0.61
CA LYS A 106 -1.29 -2.37 -0.82
C LYS A 106 -2.53 -2.33 -1.71
N HIS A 107 -3.61 -2.98 -1.28
CA HIS A 107 -4.88 -2.96 -2.01
C HIS A 107 -5.57 -1.59 -1.93
N ILE A 108 -5.52 -0.92 -0.79
CA ILE A 108 -6.08 0.44 -0.62
C ILE A 108 -5.34 1.42 -1.52
N ILE A 109 -4.01 1.39 -1.49
CA ILE A 109 -3.17 2.26 -2.30
C ILE A 109 -3.42 1.99 -3.79
N ALA A 110 -3.47 0.73 -4.21
CA ALA A 110 -3.80 0.38 -5.59
C ALA A 110 -5.21 0.87 -6.00
N ARG A 111 -6.18 0.82 -5.08
CA ARG A 111 -7.53 1.36 -5.29
C ARG A 111 -7.53 2.88 -5.43
N ALA A 112 -6.78 3.60 -4.59
CA ALA A 112 -6.66 5.06 -4.66
C ALA A 112 -5.97 5.54 -5.94
N LEU A 113 -5.08 4.74 -6.51
CA LEU A 113 -4.37 5.04 -7.77
C LEU A 113 -5.22 4.77 -9.03
N ASN A 114 -6.19 3.86 -8.95
CA ASN A 114 -6.97 3.40 -10.11
C ASN A 114 -7.78 4.50 -10.82
N PRO A 115 -8.46 5.45 -10.14
CA PRO A 115 -9.17 6.56 -10.79
C PRO A 115 -8.27 7.45 -11.66
N PHE A 116 -6.97 7.46 -11.39
CA PHE A 116 -5.97 8.22 -12.13
C PHE A 116 -5.31 7.41 -13.25
N GLY A 117 -5.74 6.16 -13.47
CA GLY A 117 -5.12 5.25 -14.44
C GLY A 117 -3.71 4.80 -14.04
N LEU A 118 -3.30 5.04 -12.79
CA LEU A 118 -1.95 4.75 -12.32
C LEU A 118 -1.88 3.31 -11.81
N ARG A 119 -0.95 2.53 -12.37
CA ARG A 119 -0.64 1.18 -11.91
C ARG A 119 0.76 1.16 -11.35
N VAL A 120 0.88 0.85 -10.07
CA VAL A 120 2.18 0.77 -9.38
C VAL A 120 2.37 -0.64 -8.85
N ASN A 121 3.56 -1.21 -9.07
CA ASN A 121 3.92 -2.53 -8.57
C ASN A 121 3.81 -2.57 -7.01
N PRO A 122 3.19 -3.59 -6.40
CA PRO A 122 3.09 -3.74 -4.95
C PRO A 122 4.42 -3.63 -4.19
N GLN A 123 5.54 -4.06 -4.77
CA GLN A 123 6.87 -3.91 -4.18
C GLN A 123 7.33 -2.45 -4.13
N ARG A 124 6.99 -1.66 -5.16
CA ARG A 124 7.27 -0.21 -5.19
C ARG A 124 6.37 0.55 -4.22
N ILE A 125 5.12 0.13 -4.08
CA ILE A 125 4.22 0.65 -3.04
C ILE A 125 4.85 0.41 -1.67
N GLN A 126 5.30 -0.82 -1.38
CA GLN A 126 5.96 -1.12 -0.10
C GLN A 126 7.20 -0.24 0.13
N GLY A 127 8.11 -0.18 -0.84
CA GLY A 127 9.31 0.64 -0.70
C GLY A 127 9.02 2.14 -0.50
N SER A 128 7.92 2.63 -1.10
CA SER A 128 7.47 4.02 -0.87
C SER A 128 6.92 4.20 0.54
N VAL A 129 6.10 3.26 1.02
CA VAL A 129 5.56 3.27 2.38
C VAL A 129 6.71 3.25 3.39
N ASP A 130 7.69 2.38 3.22
CA ASP A 130 8.85 2.27 4.11
C ASP A 130 9.66 3.57 4.11
N ALA A 131 9.89 4.18 2.94
CA ALA A 131 10.56 5.47 2.83
C ALA A 131 9.80 6.60 3.55
N ILE A 132 8.48 6.64 3.41
CA ILE A 132 7.63 7.63 4.10
C ILE A 132 7.67 7.43 5.61
N LEU A 133 7.60 6.18 6.09
CA LEU A 133 7.68 5.87 7.51
C LEU A 133 9.04 6.29 8.11
N CYS A 134 10.13 6.03 7.39
CA CYS A 134 11.46 6.49 7.79
C CYS A 134 11.55 8.02 7.84
N GLU A 135 11.00 8.73 6.85
CA GLU A 135 10.95 10.21 6.83
C GLU A 135 10.19 10.77 8.05
N LEU A 136 9.08 10.12 8.44
CA LEU A 136 8.22 10.58 9.53
C LEU A 136 8.76 10.22 10.92
N ARG A 137 9.67 9.25 11.03
CA ARG A 137 10.14 8.73 12.31
C ARG A 137 10.80 9.80 13.18
N ASP A 138 11.62 10.64 12.58
CA ASP A 138 12.43 11.65 13.31
C ASP A 138 11.63 12.92 13.65
N GLU A 139 10.34 12.96 13.33
CA GLU A 139 9.51 14.14 13.50
C GLU A 139 9.06 14.32 14.95
N VAL A 140 9.38 15.49 15.52
CA VAL A 140 9.04 15.83 16.91
C VAL A 140 7.52 15.91 17.11
N TYR A 141 6.82 16.55 16.17
CA TYR A 141 5.37 16.77 16.23
C TYR A 141 4.69 16.15 15.02
N ILE A 142 4.39 14.85 15.13
CA ILE A 142 3.90 14.06 14.01
C ILE A 142 2.61 14.63 13.39
N VAL A 143 1.62 15.05 14.20
CA VAL A 143 0.34 15.55 13.68
C VAL A 143 0.51 16.81 12.84
N GLU A 144 1.37 17.72 13.28
CA GLU A 144 1.68 18.94 12.52
C GLU A 144 2.33 18.60 11.18
N LYS A 145 3.28 17.66 11.19
CA LYS A 145 3.93 17.20 9.95
C LYS A 145 2.92 16.55 9.00
N LEU A 146 2.05 15.68 9.50
CA LEU A 146 1.02 15.00 8.71
C LEU A 146 0.06 16.01 8.06
N ARG A 147 -0.37 17.02 8.82
CA ARG A 147 -1.19 18.13 8.29
C ARG A 147 -0.49 18.87 7.15
N GLN A 148 0.77 19.28 7.35
CA GLN A 148 1.55 19.98 6.33
C GLN A 148 1.77 19.14 5.07
N VAL A 149 1.99 17.83 5.23
CA VAL A 149 2.15 16.91 4.11
C VAL A 149 0.83 16.77 3.34
N ARG A 150 -0.32 16.67 4.03
CA ARG A 150 -1.63 16.60 3.38
C ARG A 150 -1.94 17.88 2.58
N GLU A 151 -1.77 19.05 3.19
CA GLU A 151 -2.04 20.36 2.55
C GLU A 151 -1.19 20.60 1.28
N LYS A 152 0.00 20.00 1.20
CA LYS A 152 0.92 20.18 0.06
C LYS A 152 0.71 19.20 -1.08
N LEU A 153 0.10 18.03 -0.83
CA LEU A 153 0.12 16.92 -1.79
C LEU A 153 -1.19 16.73 -2.55
N VAL A 154 -2.30 17.28 -2.07
CA VAL A 154 -3.64 16.81 -2.43
C VAL A 154 -4.53 17.97 -2.86
N ASP A 155 -4.99 17.97 -4.11
CA ASP A 155 -6.12 18.80 -4.54
C ASP A 155 -7.45 18.20 -4.07
N VAL A 156 -8.49 19.02 -3.90
CA VAL A 156 -9.78 18.62 -3.30
C VAL A 156 -10.38 17.35 -3.91
N ASN A 157 -10.20 17.11 -5.23
CA ASN A 157 -10.72 15.90 -5.88
C ASN A 157 -9.92 14.65 -5.50
N SER A 158 -8.59 14.76 -5.45
CA SER A 158 -7.73 13.66 -5.00
C SER A 158 -7.90 13.34 -3.51
N GLU A 159 -8.28 14.33 -2.69
CA GLU A 159 -8.55 14.16 -1.26
C GLU A 159 -9.73 13.22 -1.02
N GLN A 160 -10.85 13.47 -1.70
CA GLN A 160 -12.04 12.63 -1.57
C GLN A 160 -11.77 11.18 -1.97
N ILE A 161 -11.00 10.96 -3.05
CA ILE A 161 -10.66 9.61 -3.52
C ILE A 161 -9.83 8.86 -2.46
N VAL A 162 -8.89 9.54 -1.81
CA VAL A 162 -8.10 8.95 -0.72
C VAL A 162 -8.99 8.62 0.47
N TYR A 163 -9.87 9.52 0.89
CA TYR A 163 -10.81 9.27 1.99
C TYR A 163 -11.76 8.11 1.69
N ASP A 164 -12.36 8.05 0.50
CA ASP A 164 -13.25 6.96 0.09
C ASP A 164 -12.52 5.60 0.10
N ALA A 165 -11.28 5.58 -0.39
CA ALA A 165 -10.45 4.38 -0.37
C ALA A 165 -10.15 3.94 1.08
N VAL A 166 -9.86 4.87 1.98
CA VAL A 166 -9.57 4.58 3.40
C VAL A 166 -10.83 4.22 4.20
N ASP A 167 -11.97 4.85 3.95
CA ASP A 167 -13.22 4.52 4.65
C ASP A 167 -13.74 3.14 4.26
N SER A 168 -13.53 2.72 3.00
CA SER A 168 -13.78 1.34 2.58
C SER A 168 -12.93 0.31 3.32
N TRP A 169 -11.77 0.72 3.87
CA TRP A 169 -10.93 -0.12 4.72
C TRP A 169 -11.43 -0.18 6.17
N LYS A 170 -11.89 0.94 6.74
CA LYS A 170 -12.48 0.95 8.09
C LYS A 170 -13.74 0.09 8.21
N GLY A 171 -14.48 -0.06 7.11
CA GLY A 171 -15.71 -0.87 7.03
C GLY A 171 -15.50 -2.37 6.73
N GLY A 172 -14.26 -2.87 6.68
CA GLY A 172 -13.99 -4.31 6.48
C GLY A 172 -14.62 -5.19 7.57
N PRO A 173 -14.95 -6.46 7.26
CA PRO A 173 -15.72 -7.31 8.17
C PRO A 173 -15.01 -7.44 9.51
N GLN A 174 -15.62 -6.86 10.54
CA GLN A 174 -15.32 -7.19 11.93
C GLN A 174 -15.74 -8.65 12.12
N THR A 175 -14.80 -9.57 11.99
CA THR A 175 -15.00 -10.95 12.44
C THR A 175 -15.08 -10.90 13.96
N ALA A 176 -16.31 -10.85 14.47
CA ALA A 176 -16.67 -11.30 15.81
C ALA A 176 -16.61 -12.84 15.87
#